data_AF-A0A2V8HUU8-F1
#
_entry.id   AF-A0A2V8HUU8-F1
#
_cell.length_a   1.000
_cell.length_b   1.000
_cell.length_c   1.000
_cell.angle_alpha   90.00
_cell.angle_beta   90.00
_cell.angle_gamma   90.00
#
_symmetry.space_group_name_H-M   'P 1'
#
loop_
_entity.id
_entity.type
_entity.pdbx_description
1 polymer ?
#
loop_
_entity_poly.entity_id
_entity_poly.type
_entity_poly.pdbx_seq_one_letter_code
_entity_poly.pdbx_strand_id
1 'polypeptide(L)' 'MMPAADDRPRSSVDEPPELGLLFHRLNNQLGIILANAELLEAKSSDDMSRARAAQVVASVLDAMTTAREIRLRSRTSGV' A
#
# COMPACT_ATOMS: atom_id res chain seq x y z
N MET A 1 -31.75 -36.75 -25.96
CA MET A 1 -31.94 -36.27 -24.58
C MET A 1 -30.61 -35.72 -24.10
N MET A 2 -30.51 -34.39 -23.93
CA MET A 2 -29.32 -33.66 -23.48
C MET A 2 -29.29 -33.58 -21.95
N PRO A 3 -28.13 -33.73 -21.29
CA PRO A 3 -27.88 -33.04 -20.03
C PRO A 3 -27.27 -31.66 -20.35
N ALA A 4 -28.00 -30.60 -20.02
CA ALA A 4 -27.52 -29.23 -20.09
C ALA A 4 -26.30 -29.08 -19.17
N ALA A 5 -25.14 -28.81 -19.76
CA ALA A 5 -23.98 -28.36 -19.02
C ALA A 5 -24.35 -27.05 -18.33
N ASP A 6 -24.18 -27.05 -17.02
CA ASP A 6 -24.38 -25.96 -16.08
C ASP A 6 -23.45 -24.79 -16.45
N ASP A 7 -23.90 -23.95 -17.40
CA ASP A 7 -23.28 -22.67 -17.76
C ASP A 7 -23.69 -21.61 -16.73
N ARG A 8 -23.22 -21.79 -15.51
CA ARG A 8 -23.22 -20.70 -14.53
C ARG A 8 -21.98 -19.85 -14.82
N PRO A 9 -22.11 -18.65 -15.41
CA PRO A 9 -21.03 -17.69 -15.35
C PRO A 9 -20.73 -17.49 -13.86
N ARG A 10 -19.52 -17.87 -13.45
CA ARG A 10 -18.99 -17.54 -12.13
C ARG A 10 -18.89 -16.03 -12.08
N SER A 11 -19.98 -15.39 -11.71
CA SER A 11 -20.05 -14.02 -11.28
C SER A 11 -19.33 -13.96 -9.94
N SER A 12 -18.00 -13.94 -9.97
CA SER A 12 -17.17 -13.47 -8.86
C SER A 12 -17.36 -11.96 -8.76
N VAL A 13 -18.53 -11.58 -8.26
CA VAL A 13 -18.90 -10.24 -7.82
C VAL A 13 -18.43 -10.14 -6.37
N ASP A 14 -17.70 -9.06 -6.06
CA ASP A 14 -17.66 -8.31 -4.78
C ASP A 14 -16.24 -7.75 -4.45
N GLU A 15 -15.82 -6.72 -5.20
CA GLU A 15 -14.85 -5.64 -4.89
C GLU A 15 -13.30 -5.92 -4.79
N PRO A 16 -12.44 -5.07 -5.40
CA PRO A 16 -11.65 -5.40 -6.58
C PRO A 16 -10.26 -5.95 -6.23
N PRO A 17 -9.86 -7.11 -6.81
CA PRO A 17 -8.48 -7.60 -6.72
C PRO A 17 -7.44 -6.50 -7.05
N GLU A 18 -7.81 -5.56 -7.91
CA GLU A 18 -7.00 -4.41 -8.30
C GLU A 18 -6.64 -3.46 -7.14
N LEU A 19 -7.57 -3.11 -6.24
CA LEU A 19 -7.28 -2.19 -5.13
C LEU A 19 -6.34 -2.84 -4.10
N GLY A 20 -6.51 -4.14 -3.84
CA GLY A 20 -5.59 -4.91 -3.01
C GLY A 20 -4.16 -4.90 -3.58
N LEU A 21 -4.04 -5.09 -4.90
CA LEU A 21 -2.76 -5.03 -5.62
C LEU A 21 -2.14 -3.62 -5.58
N LEU A 22 -2.96 -2.56 -5.72
CA LEU A 22 -2.50 -1.18 -5.59
C LEU A 22 -1.95 -0.89 -4.19
N PHE A 23 -2.64 -1.32 -3.12
CA PHE A 23 -2.12 -1.17 -1.76
C PHE A 23 -0.83 -1.95 -1.51
N HIS A 24 -0.69 -3.14 -2.08
CA HIS A 24 0.56 -3.89 -2.00
C HIS A 24 1.71 -3.13 -2.68
N ARG A 25 1.49 -2.65 -3.93
CA ARG A 25 2.49 -1.86 -4.67
C ARG A 25 2.85 -0.57 -3.92
N LEU A 26 1.86 0.14 -3.39
CA LEU A 26 2.06 1.37 -2.61
C LEU A 26 2.91 1.09 -1.36
N ASN A 27 2.56 0.09 -0.55
CA ASN A 27 3.33 -0.25 0.65
C ASN A 27 4.76 -0.68 0.31
N ASN A 28 4.96 -1.39 -0.80
CA ASN A 28 6.30 -1.74 -1.26
C ASN A 28 7.12 -0.49 -1.64
N GLN A 29 6.54 0.46 -2.36
CA GLN A 29 7.21 1.72 -2.70
C GLN A 29 7.53 2.54 -1.44
N LEU A 30 6.61 2.64 -0.49
CA LEU A 30 6.84 3.31 0.80
C LEU A 30 7.96 2.64 1.58
N GLY A 31 8.02 1.30 1.62
CA GLY A 31 9.10 0.57 2.27
C GLY A 31 10.48 0.84 1.66
N ILE A 32 10.56 0.93 0.32
CA ILE A 32 11.81 1.30 -0.37
C ILE A 32 12.22 2.74 -0.02
N ILE A 33 11.27 3.68 -0.01
CA ILE A 33 11.56 5.08 0.35
C ILE A 33 12.03 5.17 1.80
N LEU A 34 11.38 4.45 2.72
CA LEU A 34 11.75 4.40 4.14
C LEU A 34 13.19 3.92 4.31
N ALA A 35 13.53 2.76 3.74
CA ALA A 35 14.88 2.19 3.85
C ALA A 35 15.96 3.14 3.28
N ASN A 36 15.67 3.83 2.17
CA ASN A 36 16.59 4.82 1.62
C ASN A 36 16.73 6.05 2.52
N ALA A 37 15.64 6.54 3.11
CA ALA A 37 15.66 7.68 4.02
C ALA A 37 16.43 7.35 5.32
N GLU A 38 16.19 6.18 5.90
CA GLU A 38 16.95 5.70 7.07
C GLU A 38 18.45 5.56 6.76
N LEU A 39 18.79 5.03 5.58
CA LEU A 39 20.18 4.92 5.14
C LEU A 39 20.83 6.29 4.93
N LEU A 40 20.10 7.26 4.38
CA LEU A 40 20.56 8.64 4.24
C LEU A 40 20.78 9.28 5.61
N GLU A 41 19.82 9.16 6.52
CA GLU A 41 19.93 9.68 7.89
C GLU A 41 21.16 9.10 8.61
N ALA A 42 21.38 7.79 8.49
CA ALA A 42 22.51 7.11 9.12
C ALA A 42 23.87 7.48 8.51
N LYS A 43 23.92 7.86 7.23
CA LYS A 43 25.18 8.09 6.49
C LYS A 43 25.48 9.56 6.21
N SER A 44 24.53 10.47 6.37
CA SER A 44 24.73 11.90 6.15
C SER A 44 25.77 12.46 7.12
N SER A 45 26.73 13.22 6.61
CA SER A 45 27.82 13.83 7.39
C SER A 45 27.41 15.16 8.02
N ASP A 46 26.48 15.90 7.42
CA ASP A 46 25.98 17.17 7.94
C ASP A 46 24.61 17.04 8.65
N ASP A 47 24.39 17.88 9.66
CA ASP A 47 23.17 17.86 10.49
C ASP A 47 21.91 18.23 9.70
N MET A 48 22.02 19.10 8.70
CA MET A 48 20.85 19.53 7.92
C MET A 48 20.31 18.39 7.06
N SER A 49 21.19 17.64 6.39
CA SER A 49 20.82 16.48 5.60
C SER A 49 20.26 15.36 6.47
N ARG A 50 20.85 15.11 7.66
CA ARG A 50 20.31 14.17 8.64
C ARG A 50 18.90 14.54 9.07
N ALA A 51 18.69 15.80 9.47
CA ALA A 51 17.37 16.28 9.89
C ALA A 51 16.32 16.16 8.78
N ARG A 52 16.71 16.45 7.53
CA ARG A 52 15.82 16.29 6.37
C ARG A 52 15.49 14.81 6.12
N ALA A 53 16.46 13.92 6.24
CA ALA A 53 16.23 12.48 6.08
C ALA A 53 15.30 11.94 7.19
N ALA A 54 15.50 12.34 8.44
CA ALA A 54 14.62 12.02 9.56
C ALA A 54 13.17 12.50 9.32
N GLN A 55 13.01 13.70 8.75
CA GLN A 55 11.68 14.21 8.38
C GLN A 55 11.02 13.33 7.30
N VAL A 56 11.79 12.85 6.31
CA VAL A 56 11.28 11.92 5.29
C VAL A 56 10.87 10.60 5.93
N VAL A 57 11.68 10.05 6.84
CA VAL A 57 11.36 8.84 7.61
C VAL A 57 10.00 8.99 8.32
N ALA A 58 9.84 10.06 9.11
CA ALA A 58 8.60 10.34 9.81
C ALA A 58 7.40 10.44 8.84
N SER A 59 7.56 11.18 7.75
CA SER A 59 6.49 11.38 6.76
C SER A 59 6.07 10.07 6.07
N VAL A 60 7.01 9.15 5.82
CA VAL A 60 6.71 7.84 5.22
C VAL A 60 5.94 6.95 6.20
N LEU A 61 6.30 6.97 7.49
CA LEU A 61 5.56 6.23 8.51
C LEU A 61 4.11 6.74 8.64
N ASP A 62 3.91 8.06 8.59
CA ASP A 62 2.57 8.66 8.56
C ASP A 62 1.80 8.27 7.29
N ALA A 63 2.46 8.25 6.13
CA ALA A 63 1.86 7.81 4.87
C ALA A 63 1.44 6.33 4.91
N MET A 64 2.25 5.45 5.49
CA MET A 64 1.92 4.03 5.68
C MET A 64 0.70 3.86 6.59
N THR A 65 0.62 4.65 7.67
CA THR A 65 -0.54 4.68 8.57
C THR A 65 -1.79 5.13 7.82
N THR A 66 -1.69 6.21 7.05
CA THR A 66 -2.79 6.72 6.21
C THR A 66 -3.24 5.68 5.18
N ALA A 67 -2.31 5.03 4.47
CA ALA A 67 -2.62 3.98 3.50
C ALA A 67 -3.35 2.79 4.14
N ARG A 68 -2.96 2.41 5.36
CA ARG A 68 -3.64 1.37 6.15
C ARG A 68 -5.06 1.77 6.51
N GLU A 69 -5.28 3.03 6.91
CA GLU A 69 -6.62 3.55 7.20
C GLU A 69 -7.52 3.57 5.96
N ILE A 70 -7.01 4.03 4.81
CA ILE A 70 -7.77 4.00 3.55
C ILE A 70 -8.17 2.56 3.23
N ARG A 71 -7.23 1.60 3.31
CA ARG A 71 -7.51 0.17 3.07
C ARG A 71 -8.56 -0.39 4.03
N LEU A 72 -8.59 0.06 5.28
CA LEU A 72 -9.62 -0.35 6.24
C LEU A 72 -10.98 0.20 5.82
N ARG A 73 -11.06 1.51 5.54
CA ARG A 73 -12.31 2.19 5.16
C ARG A 73 -12.88 1.68 3.83
N SER A 74 -12.03 1.41 2.84
CA SER A 74 -12.44 0.83 1.55
C SER A 74 -13.03 -0.58 1.67
N ARG A 75 -12.66 -1.34 2.70
CA ARG A 75 -13.27 -2.66 2.95
C ARG A 75 -14.59 -2.58 3.71
N THR A 76 -14.77 -1.53 4.52
CA THR A 76 -16.01 -1.31 5.29
C THR A 76 -17.08 -0.55 4.49
N SER A 77 -16.69 0.15 3.41
CA SER A 77 -17.59 0.88 2.53
C SER A 77 -18.13 0.07 1.35
N GLY A 78 -17.85 -1.23 1.27
CA GLY A 78 -18.57 -2.14 0.36
C GLY A 78 -20.03 -2.26 0.82
N VAL A 79 -20.87 -1.35 0.34
CA VAL A 79 -22.34 -1.33 0.36
C VAL A 79 -22.80 -1.30 -1.09
#